data_AF-A0A7V0NN75-F1
#
_entry.id   AF-A0A7V0NN75-F1
#
_cell.length_a   1.000
_cell.length_b   1.000
_cell.length_c   1.000
_cell.angle_alpha   90.00
_cell.angle_beta   90.00
_cell.angle_gamma   90.00
#
_symmetry.space_group_name_H-M   'P 1'
#
loop_
_entity.id
_entity.type
_entity.pdbx_description
1 polymer ?
#
loop_
_entity_poly.entity_id
_entity_poly.type
_entity_poly.pdbx_seq_one_letter_code
_entity_poly.pdbx_strand_id
1 'polypeptide(L)'
;MRTKPAKVPRAGAYLFARDRQARRSCPGSGLMLLGIRFPVDLTEVGLPAVCRFGGVSVWHGPVAWQWDGGDPQLPIELVDSPESVDVTEWGVDHVVVTTPDLDATVSALQDGGADFRRMGLARGRRAAFLLFGPVVEVVEVEHGPTMLWGLALETDQHLDVVAGNWTSSGWKVSGPHDAVQSGRRILSVIGTNLAVMTRR
;
A
#
# COMPACT_ATOMS: atom_id res chain seq x y z
N MET A 1 -37.63 -11.74 -26.46
CA MET A 1 -36.35 -11.01 -26.45
C MET A 1 -35.70 -11.18 -25.08
N ARG A 2 -34.64 -11.99 -24.96
CA ARG A 2 -33.85 -12.07 -23.72
C ARG A 2 -32.84 -10.93 -23.76
N THR A 3 -33.01 -9.95 -22.88
CA THR A 3 -32.02 -8.90 -22.64
C THR A 3 -30.70 -9.56 -22.22
N LYS A 4 -29.62 -9.30 -22.98
CA LYS A 4 -28.26 -9.64 -22.54
C LYS A 4 -28.06 -9.02 -21.15
N PRO A 5 -27.53 -9.74 -20.16
CA PRO A 5 -27.14 -9.11 -18.91
C PRO A 5 -26.12 -8.02 -19.22
N ALA A 6 -26.34 -6.83 -18.68
CA ALA A 6 -25.36 -5.76 -18.74
C ALA A 6 -24.03 -6.31 -18.21
N LYS A 7 -22.95 -6.05 -18.94
CA LYS A 7 -21.59 -6.39 -18.50
C LYS A 7 -21.41 -5.70 -17.14
N VAL A 8 -21.36 -6.48 -16.07
CA VAL A 8 -20.99 -5.98 -14.75
C VAL A 8 -19.59 -5.38 -14.89
N PRO A 9 -19.36 -4.11 -14.53
CA PRO A 9 -18.00 -3.59 -14.46
C PRO A 9 -17.23 -4.47 -13.49
N ARG A 10 -16.14 -5.10 -13.96
CA ARG A 10 -15.26 -5.86 -13.08
C ARG A 10 -14.68 -4.87 -12.08
N ALA A 11 -14.91 -5.13 -10.79
CA ALA A 11 -14.55 -4.25 -9.69
C ALA A 11 -13.06 -3.87 -9.76
N GLY A 12 -12.79 -2.59 -10.00
CA GLY A 12 -11.47 -1.99 -9.95
C GLY A 12 -10.96 -1.88 -8.50
N ALA A 13 -9.66 -1.73 -8.34
CA ALA A 13 -9.05 -1.43 -7.05
C ALA A 13 -8.25 -0.12 -7.15
N TYR A 14 -8.45 0.74 -6.16
CA TYR A 14 -8.39 2.21 -6.25
C TYR A 14 -7.23 2.77 -5.46
N LEU A 15 -6.74 3.97 -5.80
CA LEU A 15 -5.66 4.58 -5.01
C LEU A 15 -5.45 6.12 -5.10
N PHE A 16 -6.47 6.99 -5.11
CA PHE A 16 -6.24 8.45 -4.97
C PHE A 16 -7.35 9.17 -4.21
N ALA A 17 -6.96 10.14 -3.38
CA ALA A 17 -7.84 11.26 -3.02
C ALA A 17 -7.21 12.57 -3.52
N ARG A 18 -8.04 13.47 -4.06
CA ARG A 18 -7.71 14.89 -4.17
C ARG A 18 -8.11 15.54 -2.86
N ASP A 19 -7.23 16.37 -2.29
CA ASP A 19 -7.57 17.18 -1.13
C ASP A 19 -8.78 18.09 -1.46
N ARG A 20 -9.90 17.93 -0.74
CA ARG A 20 -11.09 18.80 -0.89
C ARG A 20 -10.84 20.20 -0.32
N GLN A 21 -9.86 20.40 0.56
CA GLN A 21 -9.54 21.70 1.18
C GLN A 21 -8.62 22.58 0.32
N ALA A 22 -7.84 22.01 -0.61
CA ALA A 22 -7.00 22.74 -1.56
C ALA A 22 -7.77 23.51 -2.66
N ARG A 23 -9.05 23.84 -2.45
CA ARG A 23 -9.84 24.68 -3.38
C ARG A 23 -9.36 26.13 -3.45
N ARG A 24 -8.36 26.53 -2.67
CA ARG A 24 -7.82 27.90 -2.70
C ARG A 24 -6.29 27.84 -2.60
N SER A 25 -5.65 28.26 -3.69
CA SER A 25 -4.34 28.95 -3.72
C SER A 25 -3.00 28.20 -3.59
N CYS A 26 -2.78 27.06 -4.26
CA CYS A 26 -1.39 26.61 -4.56
C CYS A 26 -1.25 26.04 -5.99
N PRO A 27 -0.51 26.70 -6.91
CA PRO A 27 -0.11 26.09 -8.17
C PRO A 27 1.04 25.11 -7.88
N GLY A 28 0.73 23.81 -7.90
CA GLY A 28 1.72 22.73 -7.66
C GLY A 28 1.18 21.40 -7.13
N SER A 29 -0.14 21.18 -7.10
CA SER A 29 -0.74 19.98 -6.49
C SER A 29 -0.59 18.73 -7.37
N GLY A 30 0.55 18.05 -7.26
CA GLY A 30 0.70 16.67 -7.73
C GLY A 30 -0.31 15.73 -7.03
N LEU A 31 -0.67 14.64 -7.68
CA LEU A 31 -1.49 13.60 -7.04
C LEU A 31 -0.69 12.94 -5.91
N MET A 32 -1.37 12.49 -4.86
CA MET A 32 -0.77 11.76 -3.74
C MET A 32 -1.61 10.54 -3.39
N LEU A 33 -0.94 9.50 -2.88
CA LEU A 33 -1.57 8.33 -2.28
C LEU A 33 -2.13 8.69 -0.90
N LEU A 34 -3.45 8.76 -0.80
CA LEU A 34 -4.17 9.11 0.43
C LEU A 34 -5.11 7.99 0.93
N GLY A 35 -5.27 6.91 0.17
CA GLY A 35 -6.14 5.79 0.53
C GLY A 35 -5.65 4.47 -0.03
N ILE A 36 -5.67 3.40 0.77
CA ILE A 36 -5.30 2.03 0.40
C ILE A 36 -6.43 1.08 0.80
N ARG A 37 -6.92 0.30 -0.17
CA ARG A 37 -7.72 -0.89 0.12
C ARG A 37 -6.81 -2.09 0.21
N PHE A 38 -6.68 -2.63 1.41
CA PHE A 38 -5.77 -3.72 1.69
C PHE A 38 -6.57 -5.03 1.87
N PRO A 39 -6.12 -6.17 1.33
CA PRO A 39 -6.86 -7.43 1.43
C PRO A 39 -6.89 -8.05 2.83
N VAL A 40 -6.15 -7.50 3.79
CA VAL A 40 -6.23 -7.92 5.20
C VAL A 40 -7.23 -7.02 5.92
N ASP A 41 -8.17 -7.62 6.64
CA ASP A 41 -9.04 -6.90 7.56
C ASP A 41 -8.26 -6.51 8.82
N LEU A 42 -8.01 -5.21 8.97
CA LEU A 42 -7.22 -4.70 10.10
C LEU A 42 -7.93 -4.86 11.45
N THR A 43 -9.25 -5.08 11.47
CA THR A 43 -9.98 -5.37 12.72
C THR A 43 -9.56 -6.68 13.37
N GLU A 44 -9.12 -7.64 12.57
CA GLU A 44 -8.62 -8.93 13.04
C GLU A 44 -7.30 -8.80 13.82
N VAL A 45 -6.56 -7.70 13.63
CA VAL A 45 -5.33 -7.38 14.38
C VAL A 45 -5.53 -6.29 15.43
N GLY A 46 -6.79 -6.00 15.79
CA GLY A 46 -7.16 -5.07 16.86
C GLY A 46 -7.12 -3.59 16.46
N LEU A 47 -7.07 -3.29 15.16
CA LEU A 47 -7.10 -1.93 14.63
C LEU A 47 -8.52 -1.55 14.14
N PRO A 48 -8.86 -0.26 14.03
CA PRO A 48 -10.14 0.16 13.45
C PRO A 48 -10.36 -0.36 12.01
N ALA A 49 -11.63 -0.55 11.62
CA ALA A 49 -11.99 -1.03 10.26
C ALA A 49 -11.52 -0.09 9.13
N VAL A 50 -11.45 1.21 9.44
CA VAL A 50 -10.85 2.24 8.59
C VAL A 50 -9.86 3.02 9.45
N CYS A 51 -8.57 2.74 9.25
CA CYS A 51 -7.49 3.42 9.95
C CYS A 51 -6.99 4.59 9.13
N ARG A 52 -6.57 5.69 9.77
CA ARG A 52 -5.69 6.68 9.14
C ARG A 52 -4.33 6.63 9.82
N PHE A 53 -3.34 6.27 9.03
CA PHE A 53 -1.95 6.18 9.43
C PHE A 53 -1.21 7.37 8.84
N GLY A 54 -0.99 8.41 9.66
CA GLY A 54 -0.53 9.71 9.18
C GLY A 54 -1.52 10.31 8.17
N GLY A 55 -1.14 10.39 6.90
CA GLY A 55 -1.98 10.94 5.82
C GLY A 55 -2.76 9.90 5.00
N VAL A 56 -2.60 8.60 5.28
CA VAL A 56 -3.13 7.53 4.42
C VAL A 56 -4.24 6.77 5.14
N SER A 57 -5.45 6.79 4.59
CA SER A 57 -6.54 5.95 5.06
C SER A 57 -6.38 4.51 4.55
N VAL A 58 -6.48 3.51 5.41
CA VAL A 58 -6.36 2.09 5.06
C VAL A 58 -7.59 1.35 5.55
N TRP A 59 -8.22 0.58 4.67
CA TRP A 59 -9.39 -0.24 4.99
C TRP A 59 -9.42 -1.52 4.18
N HIS A 60 -10.24 -2.48 4.63
CA HIS A 60 -10.39 -3.75 3.93
C HIS A 60 -10.99 -3.54 2.53
N GLY A 61 -10.40 -4.19 1.53
CA GLY A 61 -11.00 -4.29 0.21
C GLY A 61 -10.42 -5.43 -0.63
N PRO A 62 -10.87 -5.59 -1.88
CA PRO A 62 -10.42 -6.69 -2.74
C PRO A 62 -8.92 -6.59 -3.02
N VAL A 63 -8.30 -7.74 -3.32
CA VAL A 63 -6.89 -7.83 -3.74
C VAL A 63 -6.66 -6.84 -4.89
N ALA A 64 -5.84 -5.83 -4.62
CA ALA A 64 -5.78 -4.64 -5.45
C ALA A 64 -4.74 -4.75 -6.56
N TRP A 65 -5.22 -4.53 -7.79
CA TRP A 65 -4.52 -4.39 -9.06
C TRP A 65 -4.11 -5.72 -9.69
N GLN A 66 -5.03 -6.37 -10.42
CA GLN A 66 -4.60 -7.26 -11.49
C GLN A 66 -4.65 -6.45 -12.79
N TRP A 67 -3.49 -6.10 -13.33
CA TRP A 67 -3.39 -5.51 -14.65
C TRP A 67 -3.47 -6.62 -15.70
N ASP A 68 -4.56 -6.67 -16.46
CA ASP A 68 -4.84 -7.73 -17.45
C ASP A 68 -4.26 -7.45 -18.84
N GLY A 69 -3.10 -6.77 -18.90
CA GLY A 69 -2.23 -6.79 -20.08
C GLY A 69 -2.55 -5.79 -21.20
N GLY A 70 -3.15 -4.65 -20.91
CA GLY A 70 -3.27 -3.57 -21.90
C GLY A 70 -3.31 -2.20 -21.23
N ASP A 71 -2.35 -1.35 -21.56
CA ASP A 71 -2.17 0.05 -21.11
C ASP A 71 -1.50 0.23 -19.72
N PRO A 72 -0.31 0.87 -19.63
CA PRO A 72 0.35 1.25 -18.39
C PRO A 72 -0.24 2.38 -17.59
N GLN A 73 -1.42 2.85 -17.98
CA GLN A 73 -2.26 3.61 -17.07
C GLN A 73 -2.59 2.76 -15.83
N LEU A 74 -1.88 3.03 -14.74
CA LEU A 74 -2.23 2.60 -13.39
C LEU A 74 -3.75 2.77 -13.22
N PRO A 75 -4.49 1.82 -12.61
CA PRO A 75 -5.88 2.03 -12.22
C PRO A 75 -5.95 3.02 -11.05
N ILE A 76 -5.59 4.27 -11.34
CA ILE A 76 -5.77 5.47 -10.54
C ILE A 76 -7.26 5.77 -10.57
N GLU A 77 -8.04 5.03 -9.79
CA GLU A 77 -9.44 5.37 -9.59
C GLU A 77 -9.55 6.31 -8.38
N LEU A 78 -10.18 7.46 -8.61
CA LEU A 78 -10.44 8.48 -7.60
C LEU A 78 -11.54 7.97 -6.66
N VAL A 79 -11.25 7.86 -5.37
CA VAL A 79 -12.24 7.57 -4.33
C VAL A 79 -12.37 8.74 -3.39
N ASP A 80 -13.58 8.93 -2.87
CA ASP A 80 -13.73 9.69 -1.64
C ASP A 80 -13.07 8.90 -0.50
N SER A 81 -12.16 9.55 0.23
CA SER A 81 -11.57 8.95 1.42
C SER A 81 -12.69 8.66 2.42
N PRO A 82 -12.81 7.41 2.91
CA PRO A 82 -13.80 7.10 3.93
C PRO A 82 -13.49 7.88 5.22
N GLU A 83 -14.50 8.07 6.05
CA GLU A 83 -14.27 8.50 7.43
C GLU A 83 -13.40 7.44 8.12
N SER A 84 -12.33 7.89 8.76
CA SER A 84 -11.28 7.01 9.28
C SER A 84 -10.83 7.48 10.65
N VAL A 85 -10.45 6.53 11.48
CA VAL A 85 -9.93 6.79 12.84
C VAL A 85 -8.42 6.98 12.75
N ASP A 86 -7.92 8.10 13.26
CA ASP A 86 -6.49 8.34 13.35
C ASP A 86 -5.84 7.37 14.35
N VAL A 87 -4.85 6.61 13.89
CA VAL A 87 -4.06 5.70 14.72
C VAL A 87 -2.66 6.29 14.85
N THR A 88 -2.50 7.25 15.76
CA THR A 88 -1.35 8.17 15.80
C THR A 88 -0.01 7.49 16.10
N GLU A 89 -0.01 6.39 16.85
CA GLU A 89 1.19 5.57 17.12
C GLU A 89 1.63 4.74 15.91
N TRP A 90 0.93 4.84 14.77
CA TRP A 90 1.14 4.03 13.57
C TRP A 90 1.24 4.91 12.31
N GLY A 91 1.98 4.43 11.32
CA GLY A 91 2.25 5.11 10.05
C GLY A 91 2.33 4.12 8.89
N VAL A 92 2.21 4.59 7.65
CA VAL A 92 2.59 3.80 6.48
C VAL A 92 4.07 4.06 6.19
N ASP A 93 4.91 3.03 6.29
CA ASP A 93 6.32 3.12 5.91
C ASP A 93 6.45 3.06 4.40
N HIS A 94 5.91 2.00 3.80
CA HIS A 94 5.88 1.82 2.36
C HIS A 94 4.77 0.87 1.91
N VAL A 95 4.41 1.00 0.64
CA VAL A 95 3.61 0.01 -0.10
C VAL A 95 4.49 -0.73 -1.09
N VAL A 96 4.27 -2.03 -1.24
CA VAL A 96 5.00 -2.86 -2.20
C VAL A 96 4.11 -3.13 -3.40
N VAL A 97 4.62 -2.80 -4.58
CA VAL A 97 4.02 -3.11 -5.86
C VAL A 97 4.89 -4.14 -6.55
N THR A 98 4.35 -5.28 -6.98
CA THR A 98 5.09 -6.21 -7.85
C THR A 98 4.69 -6.00 -9.28
N THR A 99 5.62 -6.09 -10.23
CA THR A 99 5.36 -5.87 -11.66
C THR A 99 6.25 -6.74 -12.57
N PRO A 100 5.76 -7.21 -13.73
CA PRO A 100 6.60 -7.84 -14.74
C PRO A 100 7.42 -6.85 -15.58
N ASP A 101 7.09 -5.55 -15.54
CA ASP A 101 7.79 -4.49 -16.28
C ASP A 101 8.06 -3.30 -15.36
N LEU A 102 9.26 -3.31 -14.77
CA LEU A 102 9.66 -2.31 -13.79
C LEU A 102 9.72 -0.91 -14.41
N ASP A 103 10.32 -0.79 -15.58
CA ASP A 103 10.58 0.50 -16.21
C ASP A 103 9.26 1.15 -16.69
N ALA A 104 8.33 0.36 -17.25
CA ALA A 104 6.99 0.86 -17.60
C ALA A 104 6.19 1.29 -16.36
N THR A 105 6.27 0.53 -15.26
CA THR A 105 5.54 0.85 -14.02
C THR A 105 6.09 2.11 -13.35
N VAL A 106 7.41 2.28 -13.35
CA VAL A 106 8.08 3.48 -12.84
C VAL A 106 7.67 4.71 -13.66
N SER A 107 7.70 4.61 -14.99
CA SER A 107 7.27 5.69 -15.88
C SER A 107 5.83 6.11 -15.59
N ALA A 108 4.91 5.14 -15.47
CA ALA A 108 3.51 5.42 -15.17
C ALA A 108 3.30 6.10 -13.80
N LEU A 109 4.05 5.69 -12.78
CA LEU A 109 4.00 6.35 -11.46
C LEU A 109 4.53 7.80 -11.53
N GLN A 110 5.61 8.04 -12.27
CA GLN A 110 6.16 9.38 -12.46
C GLN A 110 5.21 10.29 -13.24
N ASP A 111 4.57 9.77 -14.29
CA ASP A 111 3.51 10.48 -15.04
C ASP A 111 2.31 10.82 -14.14
N GLY A 112 2.04 9.96 -13.15
CA GLY A 112 1.06 10.19 -12.08
C GLY A 112 1.50 11.20 -11.01
N GLY A 113 2.74 11.69 -11.05
CA GLY A 113 3.28 12.66 -10.10
C GLY A 113 4.12 12.07 -8.97
N ALA A 114 4.47 10.78 -9.02
CA ALA A 114 5.41 10.19 -8.07
C ALA A 114 6.83 10.70 -8.30
N ASP A 115 7.54 10.99 -7.21
CA ASP A 115 8.91 11.46 -7.22
C ASP A 115 9.88 10.28 -7.13
N PHE A 116 10.55 9.96 -8.24
CA PHE A 116 11.52 8.88 -8.29
C PHE A 116 12.73 9.18 -7.40
N ARG A 117 13.09 8.24 -6.53
CA ARG A 117 14.23 8.40 -5.61
C ARG A 117 15.44 7.63 -6.05
N ARG A 118 15.30 6.32 -6.28
CA ARG A 118 16.44 5.47 -6.68
C ARG A 118 15.98 4.11 -7.21
N MET A 119 16.89 3.47 -7.96
CA MET A 119 16.89 2.03 -8.18
C MET A 119 17.61 1.29 -7.05
N GLY A 120 17.34 0.00 -6.92
CA GLY A 120 18.05 -0.88 -5.99
C GLY A 120 17.63 -2.33 -6.13
N LEU A 121 17.79 -3.07 -5.03
CA LEU A 121 17.34 -4.45 -4.91
C LEU A 121 16.39 -4.60 -3.73
N ALA A 122 15.32 -5.37 -3.94
CA ALA A 122 14.42 -5.85 -2.91
C ALA A 122 14.45 -7.37 -2.91
N ARG A 123 14.96 -7.98 -1.84
CA ARG A 123 15.14 -9.44 -1.73
C ARG A 123 15.87 -10.05 -2.96
N GLY A 124 16.88 -9.35 -3.47
CA GLY A 124 17.68 -9.78 -4.63
C GLY A 124 17.05 -9.52 -6.00
N ARG A 125 15.85 -8.93 -6.07
CA ARG A 125 15.17 -8.55 -7.32
C ARG A 125 15.35 -7.07 -7.62
N ARG A 126 15.36 -6.68 -8.90
CA ARG A 126 15.36 -5.26 -9.29
C ARG A 126 14.17 -4.56 -8.65
N ALA A 127 14.42 -3.38 -8.09
CA ALA A 127 13.39 -2.57 -7.49
C ALA A 127 13.62 -1.07 -7.73
N ALA A 128 12.53 -0.32 -7.73
CA ALA A 128 12.52 1.13 -7.74
C ALA A 128 11.80 1.66 -6.50
N PHE A 129 12.27 2.78 -5.97
CA PHE A 129 11.70 3.45 -4.81
C PHE A 129 11.28 4.86 -5.21
N LEU A 130 9.99 5.16 -5.06
CA LEU A 130 9.39 6.45 -5.39
C LEU A 130 8.66 7.02 -4.18
N LEU A 131 8.56 8.34 -4.07
CA LEU A 131 7.65 8.97 -3.12
C LEU A 131 6.35 9.35 -3.80
N PHE A 132 5.24 9.02 -3.15
CA PHE A 132 3.93 9.38 -3.66
C PHE A 132 2.92 9.63 -2.54
N GLY A 133 3.33 10.36 -1.51
CA GLY A 133 2.78 10.21 -0.17
C GLY A 133 3.75 9.32 0.62
N PRO A 134 3.40 8.07 0.96
CA PRO A 134 4.38 7.11 1.46
C PRO A 134 5.36 6.67 0.35
N VAL A 135 6.38 5.90 0.73
CA VAL A 135 7.28 5.24 -0.22
C VAL A 135 6.49 4.16 -0.99
N VAL A 136 6.66 4.13 -2.31
CA VAL A 136 6.22 3.04 -3.18
C VAL A 136 7.46 2.25 -3.59
N GLU A 137 7.53 1.01 -3.14
CA GLU A 137 8.57 0.04 -3.51
C GLU A 137 8.03 -0.83 -4.66
N VAL A 138 8.52 -0.58 -5.87
CA VAL A 138 8.15 -1.36 -7.06
C VAL A 138 9.19 -2.45 -7.27
N VAL A 139 8.78 -3.72 -7.22
CA VAL A 139 9.65 -4.90 -7.31
C VAL A 139 9.36 -5.67 -8.59
N GLU A 140 10.41 -5.93 -9.37
CA GLU A 140 10.29 -6.71 -10.59
C GLU A 140 10.11 -8.21 -10.29
N VAL A 141 9.08 -8.81 -10.88
CA VAL A 141 8.79 -10.25 -10.85
C VAL A 141 8.80 -10.80 -12.26
N GLU A 142 9.13 -12.08 -12.43
CA GLU A 142 9.24 -12.67 -13.79
C GLU A 142 7.88 -12.77 -14.49
N HIS A 143 6.82 -13.06 -13.72
CA HIS A 143 5.49 -13.34 -14.22
C HIS A 143 4.41 -12.79 -13.28
N GLY A 144 3.23 -12.55 -13.83
CA GLY A 144 2.06 -12.10 -13.09
C GLY A 144 1.67 -10.66 -13.42
N PRO A 145 0.51 -10.20 -12.91
CA PRO A 145 0.07 -8.83 -13.11
C PRO A 145 0.86 -7.86 -12.23
N THR A 146 0.90 -6.59 -12.65
CA THR A 146 1.28 -5.50 -11.76
C THR A 146 0.26 -5.36 -10.65
N MET A 147 0.66 -5.55 -9.38
CA MET A 147 -0.25 -5.59 -8.23
C MET A 147 0.28 -4.90 -6.97
N LEU A 148 -0.61 -4.31 -6.16
CA LEU A 148 -0.28 -3.96 -4.78
C LEU A 148 -0.13 -5.27 -4.01
N TRP A 149 1.11 -5.64 -3.79
CA TRP A 149 1.46 -6.90 -3.17
C TRP A 149 1.37 -6.80 -1.66
N GLY A 150 1.98 -5.77 -1.05
CA GLY A 150 2.11 -5.69 0.40
C GLY A 150 2.07 -4.29 0.97
N LEU A 151 1.89 -4.22 2.29
CA LEU A 151 1.86 -3.01 3.09
C LEU A 151 2.82 -3.17 4.27
N ALA A 152 3.73 -2.23 4.43
CA ALA A 152 4.54 -2.09 5.62
C ALA A 152 4.03 -0.89 6.43
N LEU A 153 3.56 -1.18 7.63
CA LEU A 153 3.28 -0.16 8.63
C LEU A 153 4.52 0.08 9.47
N GLU A 154 4.59 1.26 10.07
CA GLU A 154 5.52 1.56 11.14
C GLU A 154 4.76 1.91 12.41
N THR A 155 5.37 1.67 13.57
CA THR A 155 4.76 1.97 14.86
C THR A 155 5.80 2.44 15.89
N ASP A 156 5.34 3.28 16.82
CA ASP A 156 6.08 3.65 18.03
C ASP A 156 6.04 2.55 19.10
N GLN A 157 5.14 1.56 18.95
CA GLN A 157 5.02 0.45 19.88
C GLN A 157 6.22 -0.50 19.79
N HIS A 158 6.59 -1.10 20.91
CA HIS A 158 7.61 -2.13 20.92
C HIS A 158 7.12 -3.36 20.15
N LEU A 159 7.89 -3.85 19.18
CA LEU A 159 7.44 -4.93 18.29
C LEU A 159 7.15 -6.24 19.01
N ASP A 160 7.78 -6.52 20.15
CA ASP A 160 7.45 -7.70 20.95
C ASP A 160 6.03 -7.61 21.56
N VAL A 161 5.56 -6.41 21.88
CA VAL A 161 4.18 -6.18 22.37
C VAL A 161 3.19 -6.38 21.22
N VAL A 162 3.49 -5.82 20.05
CA VAL A 162 2.67 -6.00 18.83
C VAL A 162 2.57 -7.49 18.47
N ALA A 163 3.71 -8.19 18.43
CA ALA A 163 3.78 -9.62 18.15
C ALA A 163 2.97 -10.44 19.16
N GLY A 164 3.09 -10.15 20.46
CA GLY A 164 2.34 -10.82 21.52
C GLY A 164 0.83 -10.62 21.40
N ASN A 165 0.38 -9.39 21.16
CA ASN A 165 -1.04 -9.08 20.98
C ASN A 165 -1.65 -9.77 19.76
N TRP A 166 -0.94 -9.75 18.62
CA TRP A 166 -1.42 -10.37 17.39
C TRP A 166 -1.43 -11.89 17.47
N THR A 167 -0.38 -12.49 18.05
CA THR A 167 -0.35 -13.94 18.32
C THR A 167 -1.50 -14.36 19.25
N SER A 168 -1.77 -13.58 20.30
CA SER A 168 -2.87 -13.83 21.22
C SER A 168 -4.26 -13.70 20.55
N SER A 169 -4.33 -12.94 19.45
CA SER A 169 -5.53 -12.79 18.61
C SER A 169 -5.65 -13.88 17.53
N GLY A 170 -4.76 -14.88 17.53
CA GLY A 170 -4.80 -16.02 16.61
C GLY A 170 -3.97 -15.85 15.34
N TRP A 171 -3.30 -14.71 15.15
CA TRP A 171 -2.45 -14.49 13.98
C TRP A 171 -1.11 -15.20 14.12
N LYS A 172 -0.64 -15.77 13.01
CA LYS A 172 0.73 -16.27 12.92
C LYS A 172 1.64 -15.11 12.50
N VAL A 173 2.55 -14.69 13.38
CA VAL A 173 3.52 -13.63 13.09
C VAL A 173 4.95 -14.17 13.15
N SER A 174 5.86 -13.57 12.40
CA SER A 174 7.29 -13.77 12.62
C SER A 174 7.69 -13.12 13.95
N GLY A 175 8.69 -13.67 14.63
CA GLY A 175 9.35 -12.93 15.71
C GLY A 175 9.96 -11.62 15.18
N PRO A 176 9.99 -10.53 15.97
CA PRO A 176 10.69 -9.32 15.58
C PRO A 176 12.16 -9.62 15.30
N HIS A 177 12.67 -9.18 14.16
CA HIS A 177 14.06 -9.39 13.75
C HIS A 177 14.59 -8.12 13.07
N ASP A 178 15.89 -8.09 12.79
CA ASP A 178 16.49 -6.93 12.12
C ASP A 178 15.92 -6.76 10.71
N ALA A 179 15.52 -5.54 10.41
CA ALA A 179 15.15 -5.17 9.05
C ALA A 179 16.41 -5.04 8.21
N VAL A 180 16.25 -5.18 6.88
CA VAL A 180 17.32 -4.84 5.92
C VAL A 180 17.76 -3.38 6.06
N GLN A 181 16.86 -2.52 6.53
CA GLN A 181 17.15 -1.14 6.90
C GLN A 181 17.85 -1.11 8.27
N SER A 182 19.12 -0.69 8.28
CA SER A 182 19.93 -0.62 9.49
C SER A 182 19.23 0.13 10.63
N GLY A 183 19.33 -0.42 11.84
CA GLY A 183 18.77 0.18 13.06
C GLY A 183 17.27 0.00 13.25
N ARG A 184 16.57 -0.69 12.33
CA ARG A 184 15.13 -0.97 12.46
C ARG A 184 14.88 -2.44 12.72
N ARG A 185 13.80 -2.71 13.45
CA ARG A 185 13.24 -4.05 13.63
C ARG A 185 11.97 -4.19 12.80
N ILE A 186 11.65 -5.42 12.42
CA ILE A 186 10.47 -5.76 11.62
C ILE A 186 9.86 -7.08 12.09
N LEU A 187 8.54 -7.17 12.00
CA LEU A 187 7.79 -8.43 12.03
C LEU A 187 6.87 -8.50 10.80
N SER A 188 6.45 -9.71 10.44
CA SER A 188 5.53 -9.97 9.34
C SER A 188 4.40 -10.86 9.80
N VAL A 189 3.21 -10.62 9.28
CA VAL A 189 2.05 -11.50 9.51
C VAL A 189 2.10 -12.60 8.45
N ILE A 190 2.39 -13.83 8.89
CA ILE A 190 2.63 -14.99 8.02
C ILE A 190 1.36 -15.35 7.25
N GLY A 191 1.52 -15.62 5.95
CA GLY A 191 0.40 -15.91 5.06
C GLY A 191 -0.34 -14.67 4.57
N THR A 192 0.11 -13.48 4.99
CA THR A 192 -0.32 -12.20 4.45
C THR A 192 0.88 -11.46 3.85
N ASN A 193 0.61 -10.29 3.29
CA ASN A 193 1.63 -9.35 2.84
C ASN A 193 1.67 -8.08 3.73
N LEU A 194 1.34 -8.23 5.02
CA LEU A 194 1.43 -7.18 6.03
C LEU A 194 2.71 -7.33 6.85
N ALA A 195 3.44 -6.22 7.01
CA ALA A 195 4.56 -6.12 7.91
C ALA A 195 4.44 -4.89 8.81
N VAL A 196 5.09 -4.95 9.97
CA VAL A 196 5.20 -3.81 10.91
C VAL A 196 6.65 -3.60 11.27
N MET A 197 7.07 -2.34 11.20
CA MET A 197 8.44 -1.90 11.46
C MET A 197 8.46 -0.95 12.65
N THR A 198 9.60 -0.84 13.33
CA THR A 198 9.83 0.28 14.25
C THR A 198 9.85 1.59 13.46
N ARG A 199 9.18 2.64 13.95
CA ARG A 199 9.29 3.99 13.38
C ARG A 199 10.74 4.51 13.44
N ARG A 200 11.10 5.38 12.49
CA ARG A 200 12.42 6.02 12.41
C ARG A 200 12.59 7.19 13.37
#